data_AF-A0A1I4H5Y0-F1
#
_entry.id   AF-A0A1I4H5Y0-F1
#
_cell.length_a   1.000
_cell.length_b   1.000
_cell.length_c   1.000
_cell.angle_alpha   90.00
_cell.angle_beta   90.00
_cell.angle_gamma   90.00
#
_symmetry.space_group_name_H-M   'P 1'
#
loop_
_entity.id
_entity.type
_entity.pdbx_description
1 polymer ?
#
loop_
_entity_poly.entity_id
_entity_poly.type
_entity_poly.pdbx_seq_one_letter_code
_entity_poly.pdbx_strand_id
1 'polypeptide(L)' 'MSTPLSTAHFRVARPTDNLDAVVTFYRDGRGFDVLGSFEDPDGYRVVFQHATWE' A
#
# COMPACT_ATOMS: atom_id res chain seq x y z
N MET A 1 -0.81 -6.41 -26.70
CA MET A 1 -0.35 -7.63 -26.00
C MET A 1 -1.01 -7.65 -24.64
N SER A 2 -1.76 -8.70 -24.30
CA SER A 2 -2.40 -8.82 -22.99
C SER A 2 -1.40 -9.38 -21.99
N THR A 3 -1.21 -8.72 -20.86
CA THR A 3 -0.41 -9.25 -19.75
C THR A 3 -1.05 -10.56 -19.25
N PRO A 4 -0.29 -11.65 -19.11
CA PRO A 4 -0.83 -12.88 -18.56
C PRO A 4 -1.23 -12.69 -17.08
N LEU A 5 -2.30 -13.34 -16.63
CA LEU A 5 -2.76 -13.22 -15.24
C LEU A 5 -1.70 -13.67 -14.23
N SER A 6 -0.76 -14.54 -14.64
CA SER A 6 0.36 -14.99 -13.83
C SER A 6 1.36 -13.88 -13.45
N THR A 7 1.33 -12.73 -14.12
CA THR A 7 2.16 -11.56 -13.80
C THR A 7 1.34 -10.32 -13.45
N ALA A 8 0.03 -10.49 -13.22
CA ALA A 8 -0.84 -9.39 -12.79
C ALA A 8 -0.61 -9.07 -11.30
N HIS A 9 -0.72 -7.79 -10.94
CA HIS A 9 -0.59 -7.33 -9.56
C HIS A 9 -1.98 -7.14 -8.94
N PHE A 10 -2.22 -7.76 -7.79
CA PHE A 10 -3.43 -7.54 -7.00
C PHE A 10 -3.16 -6.51 -5.89
N ARG A 11 -4.05 -5.53 -5.73
CA ARG A 11 -3.95 -4.49 -4.70
C ARG A 11 -5.28 -4.38 -3.94
N VAL A 12 -5.21 -4.20 -2.63
CA VAL A 12 -6.39 -3.98 -1.77
C VAL A 12 -6.29 -2.60 -1.14
N ALA A 13 -7.27 -1.74 -1.41
CA ALA A 13 -7.37 -0.43 -0.76
C ALA A 13 -8.11 -0.56 0.57
N ARG A 14 -7.55 -0.01 1.65
CA ARG A 14 -8.11 -0.04 3.00
C ARG A 14 -8.20 1.40 3.52
N PRO A 15 -9.40 2.01 3.54
CA PRO A 15 -9.56 3.36 4.09
C PRO A 15 -9.30 3.36 5.59
N THR A 16 -8.72 4.44 6.09
CA THR A 16 -8.44 4.65 7.52
C THR A 16 -8.46 6.14 7.84
N ASP A 17 -8.87 6.48 9.06
CA ASP A 17 -8.77 7.80 9.65
C ASP A 17 -7.41 8.07 10.32
N ASN A 18 -6.59 7.03 10.51
CA ASN A 18 -5.25 7.13 11.09
C ASN A 18 -4.22 6.39 10.23
N LEU A 19 -3.82 7.04 9.14
CA LEU A 19 -2.87 6.48 8.18
C LEU A 19 -1.50 6.18 8.79
N ASP A 20 -1.01 7.05 9.67
CA ASP A 20 0.29 6.90 10.32
C ASP A 20 0.36 5.61 11.17
N ALA A 21 -0.69 5.31 11.93
CA ALA A 21 -0.78 4.05 12.68
C ALA A 21 -0.80 2.81 11.78
N VAL A 22 -1.53 2.88 10.65
CA VAL A 22 -1.60 1.78 9.68
C VAL A 22 -0.25 1.55 9.01
N VAL A 23 0.45 2.62 8.63
CA VAL A 23 1.79 2.55 8.02
C VAL A 23 2.77 1.90 8.98
N THR A 24 2.82 2.34 10.26
CA THR A 24 3.64 1.73 11.30
C THR A 24 3.30 0.26 11.49
N PHE A 25 2.02 -0.10 11.56
CA PHE A 25 1.59 -1.48 11.72
C PHE A 25 2.10 -2.39 10.60
N TYR A 26 1.95 -1.99 9.34
CA TYR A 26 2.38 -2.82 8.21
C TYR A 26 3.89 -2.77 7.97
N ARG A 27 4.53 -1.60 8.08
CA ARG A 27 5.98 -1.45 7.86
C ARG A 27 6.78 -2.08 9.00
N ASP A 28 6.52 -1.65 10.23
CA ASP A 28 7.34 -2.03 11.38
C ASP A 28 6.82 -3.33 12.02
N GLY A 29 5.51 -3.54 12.02
CA GLY A 29 4.89 -4.74 12.62
C GLY A 29 4.87 -5.96 11.68
N ARG A 30 4.73 -5.76 10.37
CA ARG A 30 4.62 -6.86 9.38
C ARG A 30 5.75 -6.89 8.36
N GLY A 31 6.68 -5.93 8.39
CA GLY A 31 7.84 -5.91 7.50
C GLY A 31 7.52 -5.55 6.05
N PHE A 32 6.40 -4.85 5.79
CA PHE A 32 6.03 -4.44 4.44
C PHE A 32 6.89 -3.26 3.98
N ASP A 33 7.28 -3.25 2.71
CA ASP A 33 7.99 -2.13 2.10
C ASP A 33 7.03 -1.00 1.75
N VAL A 34 7.42 0.24 2.04
CA VAL A 34 6.72 1.42 1.56
C VAL A 34 7.19 1.71 0.14
N LEU A 35 6.27 1.59 -0.82
CA LEU A 35 6.55 1.82 -2.24
C LEU A 35 6.45 3.30 -2.63
N GLY A 36 5.66 4.08 -1.88
CA GLY A 36 5.46 5.50 -2.14
C GLY A 36 4.23 6.05 -1.43
N SER A 37 4.05 7.37 -1.48
CA SER A 37 2.91 8.07 -0.92
C SER A 37 2.41 9.15 -1.85
N PHE A 38 1.16 9.54 -1.68
CA PHE A 38 0.51 10.64 -2.37
C PHE A 38 -0.30 11.44 -1.36
N GLU A 39 -0.28 12.76 -1.51
CA GLU A 39 -1.10 13.70 -0.77
C GLU A 39 -1.69 14.70 -1.77
N ASP A 40 -2.99 14.94 -1.67
CA ASP A 40 -3.69 15.90 -2.49
C ASP A 40 -3.83 17.26 -1.76
N PRO A 41 -4.11 18.37 -2.48
CA PRO A 41 -4.28 19.70 -1.87
C PRO A 41 -5.38 19.82 -0.81
N ASP A 42 -6.42 18.98 -0.89
CA ASP A 42 -7.52 18.90 0.09
C ASP A 42 -7.15 18.05 1.33
N GLY A 43 -5.95 17.46 1.36
CA GLY A 43 -5.38 16.77 2.52
C GLY A 43 -5.65 15.27 2.58
N TYR A 44 -6.18 14.66 1.52
CA TYR A 44 -6.30 13.21 1.41
C TYR A 44 -4.93 12.58 1.16
N ARG A 45 -4.59 11.58 1.98
CA ARG A 45 -3.29 10.90 1.96
C ARG A 45 -3.46 9.42 1.63
N VAL A 46 -2.57 8.91 0.79
CA VAL A 46 -2.47 7.49 0.43
C VAL A 46 -1.03 7.03 0.56
N VAL A 47 -0.83 5.84 1.13
CA VAL A 47 0.47 5.16 1.14
C VAL A 47 0.33 3.80 0.48
N PHE A 48 1.25 3.49 -0.43
CA PHE A 48 1.34 2.18 -1.06
C PHE A 48 2.37 1.33 -0.33
N GLN A 49 1.95 0.15 0.13
CA GLN A 49 2.81 -0.82 0.80
C GLN A 49 2.72 -2.18 0.12
N HIS A 50 3.80 -2.95 0.18
CA HIS A 50 3.88 -4.26 -0.45
C HIS A 50 4.66 -5.24 0.42
N ALA A 51 4.25 -6.51 0.37
CA ALA A 51 5.03 -7.62 0.86
C ALA A 51 4.93 -8.76 -0.14
N THR A 52 6.01 -9.52 -0.25
CA THR A 52 6.04 -10.78 -0.97
C THR A 52 5.30 -11.85 -0.17
N TRP A 53 4.58 -12.71 -0.87
CA TRP A 53 4.00 -13.92 -0.27
C TRP A 53 5.07 -15.02 -0.35
N GLU A 54 5.31 -15.72 0.75
CA GLU A 54 6.09 -16.97 0.79
C GLU A 54 5.18 -18.20 0.67
#